data_AF-A0A519E8C3-F1
#
_entry.id   AF-A0A519E8C3-F1
#
_cell.length_a   1.000
_cell.length_b   1.000
_cell.length_c   1.000
_cell.angle_alpha   90.00
_cell.angle_beta   90.00
_cell.angle_gamma   90.00
#
_symmetry.space_group_name_H-M   'P 1'
#
loop_
_entity.id
_entity.type
_entity.pdbx_description
1 polymer ?
#
loop_
_entity_poly.entity_id
_entity_poly.type
_entity_poly.pdbx_seq_one_letter_code
_entity_poly.pdbx_strand_id
1 'polypeptide(L)'
;MAWLALKTLAVWGRRAKQLSYTNTPNNGQNKEVVREQSKLLYILSLWFGGTGAVNCALTSFIFGASHNPLISINAVLIIFIYAMIFHNAQSWKRSGDDLRFIRRAQTSFAVLGFAWGCLINLFALYGQPEQAGLLVGLASALVSTPIISVPAAVAFGFFVPEAALSVIAISIIMPTAEFYTSIAFISLVFYVAAVTLYNNKMFVGRSVARHALQREIETVNVFLREYEEGSSDWLWSIYGNGIVRSASPRMLSVMRLSLEQVQNYRLQDLLTTETDTDNRPTGDLASFFLGGLSFRDHLVRYQTNDEIKWFALTGHPIAD
;
A
#
# COMPACT_ATOMS: atom_id res chain seq x y z
N MET A 1 7.19 -37.93 14.51
CA MET A 1 6.98 -36.46 14.60
C MET A 1 6.91 -35.80 13.23
N ALA A 2 7.88 -36.02 12.32
CA ALA A 2 7.88 -35.42 10.98
C ALA A 2 6.58 -35.61 10.16
N TRP A 3 5.98 -36.80 10.20
CA TRP A 3 4.73 -37.08 9.47
C TRP A 3 3.52 -36.24 9.94
N LEU A 4 3.42 -35.96 11.25
CA LEU A 4 2.39 -35.08 11.80
C LEU A 4 2.61 -33.63 11.35
N ALA A 5 3.86 -33.17 11.32
CA ALA A 5 4.22 -31.83 10.83
C ALA A 5 3.89 -31.65 9.34
N LEU A 6 4.12 -32.66 8.50
CA LEU A 6 3.77 -32.61 7.07
C LEU A 6 2.25 -32.49 6.85
N LYS A 7 1.44 -33.23 7.63
CA LYS A 7 -0.02 -33.13 7.56
C LYS A 7 -0.53 -31.75 7.97
N THR A 8 0.05 -31.15 8.99
CA THR A 8 -0.36 -29.82 9.45
C THR A 8 0.06 -28.71 8.49
N LEU A 9 1.23 -28.81 7.84
CA LEU A 9 1.65 -27.89 6.77
C LEU A 9 0.63 -27.86 5.61
N ALA A 10 0.09 -29.03 5.23
CA ALA A 10 -0.97 -29.10 4.22
C ALA A 10 -2.29 -28.43 4.66
N VAL A 11 -2.64 -28.49 5.96
CA VAL A 11 -3.80 -27.76 6.50
C VAL A 11 -3.59 -26.26 6.42
N TRP A 12 -2.40 -25.76 6.74
CA TRP A 12 -2.07 -24.35 6.66
C TRP A 12 -2.10 -23.83 5.22
N GLY A 13 -1.59 -24.60 4.25
CA GLY A 13 -1.72 -24.27 2.82
C GLY A 13 -3.19 -24.11 2.37
N ARG A 14 -4.10 -24.95 2.88
CA ARG A 14 -5.55 -24.82 2.63
C ARG A 14 -6.16 -23.59 3.27
N ARG A 15 -5.83 -23.28 4.52
CA ARG A 15 -6.28 -22.05 5.21
C ARG A 15 -5.76 -20.78 4.54
N ALA A 16 -4.51 -20.78 4.07
CA ALA A 16 -3.94 -19.67 3.32
C ALA A 16 -4.70 -19.41 2.01
N LYS A 17 -5.13 -20.46 1.31
CA LYS A 17 -5.97 -20.36 0.11
C LYS A 17 -7.34 -19.73 0.41
N GLN A 18 -7.91 -19.96 1.59
CA GLN A 18 -9.16 -19.32 2.03
C GLN A 18 -8.97 -17.83 2.38
N LEU A 19 -7.82 -17.47 2.93
CA LEU A 19 -7.47 -16.08 3.30
C LEU A 19 -6.98 -15.25 2.11
N SER A 20 -6.51 -15.90 1.05
CA SER A 20 -6.11 -15.22 -0.16
C SER A 20 -7.37 -14.78 -0.91
N TYR A 21 -7.50 -13.47 -1.15
CA TYR A 21 -8.55 -12.88 -1.99
C TYR A 21 -8.31 -13.19 -3.48
N THR A 22 -8.11 -14.46 -3.81
CA THR A 22 -7.88 -14.95 -5.18
C THR A 22 -9.18 -15.35 -5.88
N ASN A 23 -10.31 -15.35 -5.17
CA ASN A 23 -11.63 -15.49 -5.77
C ASN A 23 -12.04 -14.18 -6.44
N THR A 24 -12.63 -14.29 -7.63
CA THR A 24 -13.06 -13.19 -8.50
C THR A 24 -13.66 -12.03 -7.69
N PRO A 25 -13.13 -10.80 -7.82
CA PRO A 25 -13.56 -9.69 -6.98
C PRO A 25 -15.01 -9.30 -7.32
N ASN A 26 -15.95 -9.70 -6.47
CA ASN A 26 -17.37 -9.35 -6.60
C ASN A 26 -17.66 -7.86 -6.31
N ASN A 27 -16.77 -7.15 -5.62
CA ASN A 27 -16.91 -5.74 -5.24
C ASN A 27 -15.65 -4.92 -5.57
N GLY A 28 -15.81 -3.62 -5.84
CA GLY A 28 -14.71 -2.68 -6.11
C GLY A 28 -13.64 -2.64 -5.01
N GLN A 29 -14.03 -2.83 -3.73
CA GLN A 29 -13.10 -2.96 -2.60
C GLN A 29 -12.08 -4.08 -2.78
N ASN A 30 -12.50 -5.20 -3.36
CA ASN A 30 -11.63 -6.36 -3.50
C ASN A 30 -10.57 -6.15 -4.60
N LYS A 31 -10.87 -5.32 -5.62
CA LYS A 31 -9.89 -4.96 -6.66
C LYS A 31 -8.75 -4.10 -6.11
N GLU A 32 -9.07 -3.15 -5.23
CA GLU A 32 -8.07 -2.26 -4.61
C GLU A 32 -7.10 -3.04 -3.71
N VAL A 33 -7.61 -3.94 -2.87
CA VAL A 33 -6.79 -4.82 -2.03
C VAL A 33 -5.87 -5.69 -2.88
N VAL A 34 -6.41 -6.34 -3.92
CA VAL A 34 -5.63 -7.19 -4.85
C VAL A 34 -4.53 -6.40 -5.57
N ARG A 35 -4.80 -5.14 -5.92
CA ARG A 35 -3.81 -4.24 -6.52
C ARG A 35 -2.69 -3.90 -5.54
N GLU A 36 -3.01 -3.63 -4.27
CA GLU A 36 -2.01 -3.37 -3.23
C GLU A 36 -1.13 -4.60 -2.98
N GLN A 37 -1.73 -5.79 -2.90
CA GLN A 37 -1.01 -7.06 -2.79
C GLN A 37 -0.05 -7.27 -3.97
N SER A 38 -0.49 -6.96 -5.19
CA SER A 38 0.33 -7.09 -6.40
C SER A 38 1.51 -6.12 -6.41
N LYS A 39 1.32 -4.88 -5.94
CA LYS A 39 2.42 -3.90 -5.78
C LYS A 39 3.47 -4.37 -4.78
N LEU A 40 3.06 -4.88 -3.62
CA LEU A 40 3.98 -5.41 -2.62
C LEU A 40 4.71 -6.65 -3.12
N LEU A 41 4.00 -7.57 -3.76
CA LEU A 41 4.58 -8.76 -4.37
C LEU A 41 5.59 -8.42 -5.46
N TYR A 42 5.34 -7.39 -6.26
CA TYR A 42 6.30 -6.89 -7.24
C TYR A 42 7.60 -6.43 -6.57
N ILE A 43 7.52 -5.59 -5.53
CA ILE A 43 8.71 -5.10 -4.80
C ILE A 43 9.48 -6.28 -4.20
N LEU A 44 8.79 -7.21 -3.54
CA LEU A 44 9.38 -8.41 -2.96
C LEU A 44 10.06 -9.28 -4.02
N SER A 45 9.45 -9.43 -5.19
CA SER A 45 10.01 -10.22 -6.30
C SER A 45 11.35 -9.65 -6.82
N LEU A 46 11.53 -8.32 -6.78
CA LEU A 46 12.81 -7.69 -7.15
C LEU A 46 13.90 -7.98 -6.12
N TRP A 47 13.60 -7.77 -4.84
CA TRP A 47 14.56 -7.98 -3.76
C TRP A 47 14.94 -9.45 -3.63
N PHE A 48 13.95 -10.36 -3.61
CA PHE A 48 14.20 -11.80 -3.52
C PHE A 48 14.96 -12.34 -4.73
N GLY A 49 14.66 -11.84 -5.94
CA GLY A 49 15.38 -12.26 -7.14
C GLY A 49 16.89 -12.00 -7.04
N GLY A 50 17.28 -10.79 -6.64
CA GLY A 50 18.68 -10.41 -6.53
C GLY A 50 19.40 -11.08 -5.36
N THR A 51 18.88 -10.90 -4.14
CA THR A 51 19.56 -11.40 -2.93
C THR A 51 19.50 -12.93 -2.84
N GLY A 52 18.40 -13.53 -3.28
CA GLY A 52 18.22 -14.98 -3.30
C GLY A 52 19.15 -15.69 -4.28
N ALA A 53 19.39 -15.11 -5.46
CA ALA A 53 20.33 -15.68 -6.44
C ALA A 53 21.77 -15.64 -5.93
N VAL A 54 22.19 -14.52 -5.32
CA VAL A 54 23.51 -14.39 -4.70
C VAL A 54 23.68 -15.39 -3.56
N ASN A 55 22.68 -15.50 -2.67
CA ASN A 55 22.71 -16.46 -1.58
C ASN A 55 22.80 -17.91 -2.08
N CYS A 56 22.05 -18.25 -3.14
CA CYS A 56 22.11 -19.57 -3.78
C CYS A 56 23.50 -19.88 -4.33
N ALA A 57 24.11 -18.95 -5.06
CA ALA A 57 25.44 -19.14 -5.62
C ALA A 57 26.51 -19.34 -4.52
N LEU A 58 26.49 -18.48 -3.49
CA LEU A 58 27.45 -18.53 -2.39
C LEU A 58 27.32 -19.83 -1.57
N THR A 59 26.10 -20.18 -1.15
CA THR A 59 25.86 -21.39 -0.37
C THR A 59 26.20 -22.65 -1.18
N SER A 60 25.81 -22.71 -2.45
CA SER A 60 26.14 -23.83 -3.32
C SER A 60 27.66 -24.00 -3.48
N PHE A 61 28.40 -22.89 -3.63
CA PHE A 61 29.86 -22.92 -3.67
C PHE A 61 30.47 -23.48 -2.38
N ILE A 62 30.02 -23.00 -1.21
CA ILE A 62 30.49 -23.44 0.11
C ILE A 62 30.24 -24.94 0.34
N PHE A 63 29.11 -25.45 -0.11
CA PHE A 63 28.74 -26.86 0.00
C PHE A 63 29.29 -27.73 -1.15
N GLY A 64 30.27 -27.21 -1.92
CA GLY A 64 31.04 -28.00 -2.87
C GLY A 64 30.37 -28.23 -4.22
N ALA A 65 29.61 -27.25 -4.73
CA ALA A 65 29.03 -27.28 -6.08
C ALA A 65 30.05 -27.64 -7.18
N SER A 66 31.31 -27.26 -7.02
CA SER A 66 32.39 -27.58 -7.95
C SER A 66 32.70 -29.07 -8.07
N HIS A 67 32.41 -29.86 -7.03
CA HIS A 67 32.69 -31.29 -6.98
C HIS A 67 31.42 -32.14 -7.11
N ASN A 68 30.24 -31.55 -6.84
CA ASN A 68 28.94 -32.24 -6.87
C ASN A 68 28.03 -31.66 -7.96
N PRO A 69 27.86 -32.35 -9.11
CA PRO A 69 27.08 -31.83 -10.24
C PRO A 69 25.60 -31.65 -9.89
N LEU A 70 25.05 -32.45 -8.97
CA LEU A 70 23.66 -32.31 -8.52
C LEU A 70 23.38 -30.97 -7.82
N ILE A 71 24.33 -30.50 -6.99
CA ILE A 71 24.24 -29.19 -6.32
C ILE A 71 24.29 -28.09 -7.38
N SER A 72 25.23 -28.17 -8.32
CA SER A 72 25.36 -27.18 -9.41
C SER A 72 24.11 -27.10 -10.28
N ILE A 73 23.55 -28.24 -10.69
CA ILE A 73 22.32 -28.28 -11.52
C ILE A 73 21.15 -27.65 -10.76
N ASN A 74 20.98 -27.97 -9.48
CA ASN A 74 19.88 -27.42 -8.69
C ASN A 74 20.06 -25.91 -8.42
N ALA A 75 21.29 -25.45 -8.17
CA ALA A 75 21.61 -24.04 -8.00
C ALA A 75 21.29 -23.23 -9.27
N VAL A 76 21.69 -23.73 -10.45
CA VAL A 76 21.36 -23.10 -11.74
C VAL A 76 19.86 -23.07 -11.97
N LEU A 77 19.13 -24.14 -11.61
CA LEU A 77 17.67 -24.16 -11.67
C LEU A 77 17.04 -23.07 -10.78
N ILE A 78 17.52 -22.90 -9.55
CA ILE A 78 17.04 -21.85 -8.64
C ILE A 78 17.28 -20.45 -9.23
N ILE A 79 18.48 -20.19 -9.77
CA ILE A 79 18.80 -18.92 -10.43
C ILE A 79 17.87 -18.67 -11.63
N PHE A 80 17.60 -19.70 -12.43
CA PHE A 80 16.65 -19.62 -13.54
C PHE A 80 15.22 -19.31 -13.07
N ILE A 81 14.76 -19.92 -11.98
CA ILE A 81 13.45 -19.64 -11.38
C ILE A 81 13.37 -18.19 -10.89
N TYR A 82 14.42 -17.66 -10.24
CA TYR A 82 14.48 -16.25 -9.86
C TYR A 82 14.40 -15.32 -11.07
N ALA A 83 15.10 -15.64 -12.17
CA ALA A 83 15.01 -14.89 -13.42
C ALA A 83 13.59 -14.92 -14.00
N MET A 84 12.90 -16.06 -13.94
CA MET A 84 11.49 -16.18 -14.37
C MET A 84 10.56 -15.34 -13.48
N ILE A 85 10.74 -15.35 -12.16
CA ILE A 85 9.98 -14.52 -11.21
C ILE A 85 10.17 -13.04 -11.52
N PHE A 86 11.42 -12.62 -11.74
CA PHE A 86 11.74 -11.25 -12.14
C PHE A 86 11.08 -10.87 -13.47
N HIS A 87 11.17 -11.73 -14.48
CA HIS A 87 10.50 -11.51 -15.76
C HIS A 87 8.99 -11.37 -15.61
N ASN A 88 8.35 -12.24 -14.82
CA ASN A 88 6.92 -12.17 -14.55
C ASN A 88 6.54 -10.87 -13.83
N ALA A 89 7.34 -10.40 -12.86
CA ALA A 89 7.13 -9.12 -12.18
C ALA A 89 7.23 -7.94 -13.15
N GLN A 90 8.21 -7.95 -14.08
CA GLN A 90 8.31 -6.92 -15.12
C GLN A 90 7.14 -6.99 -16.13
N SER A 91 6.65 -8.19 -16.45
CA SER A 91 5.48 -8.36 -17.33
C SER A 91 4.20 -7.82 -16.71
N TRP A 92 4.04 -7.92 -15.38
CA TRP A 92 2.93 -7.33 -14.64
C TRP A 92 2.97 -5.80 -14.70
N LYS A 93 4.16 -5.19 -14.58
CA LYS A 93 4.31 -3.73 -14.71
C LYS A 93 3.81 -3.20 -16.06
N ARG A 94 3.93 -3.99 -17.14
CA ARG A 94 3.44 -3.64 -18.49
C ARG A 94 1.96 -3.95 -18.70
N SER A 95 1.49 -5.09 -18.20
CA SER A 95 0.12 -5.57 -18.46
C SER A 95 -0.93 -5.05 -17.48
N GLY A 96 -0.52 -4.76 -16.23
CA GLY A 96 -1.42 -4.32 -15.16
C GLY A 96 -2.36 -5.40 -14.63
N ASP A 97 -2.23 -6.67 -15.02
CA ASP A 97 -3.15 -7.74 -14.63
C ASP A 97 -2.74 -8.44 -13.31
N ASP A 98 -3.36 -8.01 -12.22
CA ASP A 98 -3.04 -8.44 -10.87
C ASP A 98 -3.34 -9.93 -10.63
N LEU A 99 -4.46 -10.45 -11.13
CA LEU A 99 -4.87 -11.83 -10.89
C LEU A 99 -3.97 -12.82 -11.62
N ARG A 100 -3.61 -12.53 -12.89
CA ARG A 100 -2.65 -13.35 -13.62
C ARG A 100 -1.28 -13.32 -12.96
N PHE A 101 -0.84 -12.16 -12.48
CA PHE A 101 0.43 -12.03 -11.79
C PHE A 101 0.48 -12.86 -10.50
N ILE A 102 -0.53 -12.74 -9.63
CA ILE A 102 -0.60 -13.51 -8.37
C ILE A 102 -0.63 -15.02 -8.64
N ARG A 103 -1.41 -15.49 -9.63
CA ARG A 103 -1.47 -16.93 -9.97
C ARG A 103 -0.13 -17.46 -10.47
N ARG A 104 0.53 -16.74 -11.38
CA ARG A 104 1.88 -17.12 -11.88
C ARG A 104 2.94 -17.06 -10.78
N ALA A 105 2.85 -16.08 -9.91
CA ALA A 105 3.74 -15.97 -8.76
C ALA A 105 3.53 -17.15 -7.82
N GLN A 106 2.28 -17.53 -7.51
CA GLN A 106 1.99 -18.68 -6.65
C GLN A 106 2.66 -19.96 -7.16
N THR A 107 2.56 -20.25 -8.46
CA THR A 107 3.23 -21.41 -9.06
C THR A 107 4.74 -21.27 -9.04
N SER A 108 5.28 -20.10 -9.39
CA SER A 108 6.74 -19.87 -9.46
C SER A 108 7.39 -19.98 -8.08
N PHE A 109 6.78 -19.40 -7.05
CA PHE A 109 7.25 -19.47 -5.67
C PHE A 109 7.10 -20.88 -5.07
N ALA A 110 6.09 -21.66 -5.48
CA ALA A 110 6.00 -23.06 -5.08
C ALA A 110 7.11 -23.92 -5.67
N VAL A 111 7.41 -23.74 -6.96
CA VAL A 111 8.55 -24.40 -7.61
C VAL A 111 9.87 -23.96 -6.98
N LEU A 112 10.00 -22.66 -6.65
CA LEU A 112 11.17 -22.12 -5.97
C LEU A 112 11.36 -22.73 -4.58
N GLY A 113 10.30 -22.83 -3.77
CA GLY A 113 10.36 -23.42 -2.44
C GLY A 113 10.71 -24.91 -2.49
N PHE A 114 10.17 -25.64 -3.47
CA PHE A 114 10.56 -27.03 -3.72
C PHE A 114 12.04 -27.14 -4.11
N ALA A 115 12.52 -26.30 -5.03
CA ALA A 115 13.91 -26.32 -5.47
C ALA A 115 14.88 -26.01 -4.32
N TRP A 116 14.61 -24.99 -3.51
CA TRP A 116 15.38 -24.70 -2.31
C TRP A 116 15.34 -25.84 -1.29
N GLY A 117 14.17 -26.42 -1.04
CA GLY A 117 14.05 -27.59 -0.18
C GLY A 117 14.90 -28.76 -0.67
N CYS A 118 14.91 -29.02 -1.98
CA CYS A 118 15.79 -30.03 -2.57
C CYS A 118 17.27 -29.68 -2.36
N LEU A 119 17.66 -28.42 -2.56
CA LEU A 119 19.04 -27.96 -2.34
C LEU A 119 19.48 -28.17 -0.88
N ILE A 120 18.61 -27.86 0.09
CA ILE A 120 18.86 -28.10 1.53
C ILE A 120 19.05 -29.59 1.82
N ASN A 121 18.30 -30.48 1.17
CA ASN A 121 18.50 -31.92 1.31
C ASN A 121 19.81 -32.40 0.67
N LEU A 122 20.21 -31.82 -0.48
CA LEU A 122 21.51 -32.10 -1.08
C LEU A 122 22.66 -31.64 -0.18
N PHE A 123 22.53 -30.48 0.46
CA PHE A 123 23.50 -30.00 1.45
C PHE A 123 23.54 -30.89 2.69
N ALA A 124 22.41 -31.41 3.16
CA ALA A 124 22.38 -32.37 4.26
C ALA A 124 23.06 -33.70 3.91
N LEU A 125 22.93 -34.15 2.66
CA LEU A 125 23.44 -35.45 2.21
C LEU A 125 24.95 -35.42 1.89
N TYR A 126 25.42 -34.35 1.26
CA TYR A 126 26.81 -34.24 0.77
C TYR A 126 27.68 -33.26 1.58
N GLY A 127 27.07 -32.49 2.49
CA GLY A 127 27.78 -31.53 3.33
C GLY A 127 28.64 -32.20 4.39
N GLN A 128 29.70 -31.50 4.82
CA GLN A 128 30.56 -31.97 5.89
C GLN A 128 29.88 -31.77 7.26
N PRO A 129 30.13 -32.63 8.28
CA PRO A 129 29.51 -32.49 9.60
C PRO A 129 29.72 -31.11 10.26
N GLU A 130 30.87 -30.48 10.00
CA GLU A 130 31.23 -29.14 10.48
C GLU A 130 30.31 -28.04 9.94
N GLN A 131 29.66 -28.28 8.80
CA GLN A 131 28.75 -27.32 8.14
C GLN A 131 27.30 -27.44 8.64
N ALA A 132 27.00 -28.33 9.59
CA ALA A 132 25.64 -28.55 10.09
C ALA A 132 25.00 -27.27 10.65
N GLY A 133 25.76 -26.44 11.37
CA GLY A 133 25.27 -25.16 11.88
C GLY A 133 24.89 -24.17 10.77
N LEU A 134 25.68 -24.13 9.68
CA LEU A 134 25.37 -23.31 8.51
C LEU A 134 24.09 -23.79 7.81
N LEU A 135 23.92 -25.10 7.69
CA LEU A 135 22.74 -25.70 7.10
C LEU A 135 21.47 -25.38 7.90
N VAL A 136 21.50 -25.55 9.22
CA VAL A 136 20.36 -25.22 10.10
C VAL A 136 20.07 -23.72 10.06
N GLY A 137 21.09 -22.87 10.06
CA GLY A 137 20.93 -21.42 9.92
C GLY A 137 20.28 -21.02 8.59
N LEU A 138 20.74 -21.60 7.48
CA LEU A 138 20.19 -21.35 6.15
C LEU A 138 18.74 -21.82 6.03
N ALA A 139 18.44 -23.04 6.47
CA ALA A 139 17.07 -23.56 6.49
C ALA A 139 16.14 -22.71 7.36
N SER A 140 16.62 -22.22 8.52
CA SER A 140 15.84 -21.36 9.40
C SER A 140 15.54 -20.00 8.75
N ALA A 141 16.51 -19.43 8.02
CA ALA A 141 16.34 -18.18 7.28
C ALA A 141 15.36 -18.34 6.10
N LEU A 142 15.47 -19.43 5.34
CA LEU A 142 14.56 -19.73 4.22
C LEU A 142 13.12 -19.92 4.71
N VAL A 143 12.91 -20.76 5.73
CA VAL A 143 11.60 -20.99 6.36
C VAL A 143 10.97 -19.67 6.81
N SER A 144 11.76 -18.72 7.32
CA SER A 144 11.28 -17.42 7.84
C SER A 144 10.96 -16.37 6.77
N THR A 145 11.43 -16.57 5.53
CA THR A 145 11.25 -15.61 4.41
C THR A 145 9.78 -15.20 4.14
N PRO A 146 8.78 -16.10 4.23
CA PRO A 146 7.38 -15.79 3.93
C PRO A 146 6.69 -14.84 4.91
N ILE A 147 7.27 -14.55 6.08
CA ILE A 147 6.67 -13.71 7.15
C ILE A 147 6.20 -12.34 6.63
N ILE A 148 7.00 -11.74 5.75
CA ILE A 148 6.74 -10.42 5.15
C ILE A 148 6.00 -10.51 3.80
N SER A 149 5.74 -11.72 3.32
CA SER A 149 5.21 -11.95 1.99
C SER A 149 3.68 -11.89 1.96
N VAL A 150 3.18 -11.13 1.00
CA VAL A 150 1.75 -10.97 0.71
C VAL A 150 1.58 -11.10 -0.81
N PRO A 151 0.55 -11.81 -1.31
CA PRO A 151 -0.55 -12.44 -0.58
C PRO A 151 -0.22 -13.82 0.02
N ALA A 152 -1.05 -14.26 0.96
CA ALA A 152 -0.89 -15.51 1.70
C ALA A 152 -0.73 -16.74 0.78
N ALA A 153 -1.46 -16.81 -0.33
CA ALA A 153 -1.33 -17.93 -1.27
C ALA A 153 0.08 -18.05 -1.87
N VAL A 154 0.76 -16.93 -2.13
CA VAL A 154 2.13 -16.93 -2.67
C VAL A 154 3.14 -17.24 -1.56
N ALA A 155 2.96 -16.63 -0.38
CA ALA A 155 3.79 -16.89 0.80
C ALA A 155 3.78 -18.39 1.17
N PHE A 156 2.59 -18.99 1.26
CA PHE A 156 2.44 -20.41 1.54
C PHE A 156 2.80 -21.32 0.37
N GLY A 157 2.75 -20.80 -0.86
CA GLY A 157 3.27 -21.48 -2.05
C GLY A 157 4.74 -21.85 -1.87
N PHE A 158 5.58 -20.89 -1.47
CA PHE A 158 6.99 -21.15 -1.15
C PHE A 158 7.18 -21.92 0.16
N PHE A 159 6.51 -21.47 1.23
CA PHE A 159 6.72 -21.98 2.59
C PHE A 159 6.50 -23.48 2.74
N VAL A 160 5.39 -24.01 2.20
CA VAL A 160 4.99 -25.40 2.44
C VAL A 160 6.01 -26.42 1.92
N PRO A 161 6.41 -26.39 0.62
CA PRO A 161 7.40 -27.34 0.12
C PRO A 161 8.79 -27.12 0.74
N GLU A 162 9.20 -25.88 0.95
CA GLU A 162 10.50 -25.56 1.55
C GLU A 162 10.57 -26.08 3.00
N ALA A 163 9.61 -25.71 3.86
CA ALA A 163 9.59 -26.13 5.26
C ALA A 163 9.47 -27.66 5.41
N ALA A 164 8.67 -28.31 4.56
CA ALA A 164 8.54 -29.77 4.55
C ALA A 164 9.88 -30.46 4.27
N LEU A 165 10.58 -30.01 3.24
CA LEU A 165 11.87 -30.56 2.84
C LEU A 165 12.99 -30.21 3.82
N SER A 166 12.97 -29.01 4.40
CA SER A 166 13.92 -28.59 5.44
C SER A 166 13.76 -29.39 6.74
N VAL A 167 12.52 -29.74 7.13
CA VAL A 167 12.28 -30.66 8.26
C VAL A 167 12.84 -32.06 7.97
N ILE A 168 12.69 -32.57 6.74
CA ILE A 168 13.27 -33.86 6.35
C ILE A 168 14.81 -33.80 6.41
N ALA A 169 15.41 -32.75 5.86
CA ALA A 169 16.86 -32.57 5.87
C ALA A 169 17.41 -32.56 7.29
N ILE A 170 16.84 -31.74 8.18
CA ILE A 170 17.34 -31.55 9.55
C ILE A 170 17.04 -32.74 10.46
N SER A 171 15.87 -33.36 10.32
CA SER A 171 15.44 -34.42 11.26
C SER A 171 15.73 -35.84 10.81
N ILE A 172 16.08 -36.07 9.54
CA ILE A 172 16.25 -37.41 8.99
C ILE A 172 17.60 -37.57 8.28
N ILE A 173 17.95 -36.64 7.39
CA ILE A 173 19.12 -36.82 6.52
C ILE A 173 20.41 -36.41 7.21
N MET A 174 20.40 -35.29 7.94
CA MET A 174 21.60 -34.72 8.53
C MET A 174 22.21 -35.71 9.55
N PRO A 175 23.47 -36.18 9.37
CA PRO A 175 24.06 -37.19 10.25
C PRO A 175 24.23 -36.74 11.70
N THR A 176 24.37 -35.42 11.91
CA THR A 176 24.49 -34.76 13.22
C THR A 176 23.14 -34.26 13.75
N ALA A 177 22.02 -34.78 13.23
CA ALA A 177 20.68 -34.39 13.66
C ALA A 177 20.44 -34.67 15.14
N GLU A 178 20.69 -33.69 15.99
CA GLU A 178 20.31 -33.76 17.39
C GLU A 178 18.79 -33.65 17.55
N PHE A 179 18.26 -34.41 18.50
CA PHE A 179 16.83 -34.41 18.83
C PHE A 179 16.33 -33.01 19.19
N TYR A 180 17.12 -32.24 19.94
CA TYR A 180 16.78 -30.88 20.36
C TYR A 180 16.74 -29.90 19.18
N THR A 181 17.71 -29.98 18.27
CA THR A 181 17.74 -29.14 17.04
C THR A 181 16.53 -29.40 16.17
N SER A 182 16.13 -30.67 16.01
CA SER A 182 14.92 -31.04 15.27
C SER A 182 13.65 -30.46 15.89
N ILE A 183 13.50 -30.55 17.22
CA ILE A 183 12.33 -29.98 17.91
C ILE A 183 12.32 -28.46 17.80
N ALA A 184 13.46 -27.81 18.00
CA ALA A 184 13.58 -26.36 17.88
C ALA A 184 13.22 -25.89 16.47
N PHE A 185 13.71 -26.58 15.44
CA PHE A 185 13.39 -26.25 14.04
C PHE A 185 11.92 -26.47 13.71
N ILE A 186 11.31 -27.57 14.15
CA ILE A 186 9.88 -27.82 13.97
C ILE A 186 9.04 -26.74 14.68
N SER A 187 9.43 -26.35 15.90
CA SER A 187 8.79 -25.25 16.63
C SER A 187 8.86 -23.94 15.84
N LEU A 188 10.01 -23.62 15.25
CA LEU A 188 10.18 -22.47 14.36
C LEU A 188 9.24 -22.54 13.16
N VAL A 189 9.13 -23.70 12.48
CA VAL A 189 8.21 -23.88 11.35
C VAL A 189 6.77 -23.57 11.76
N PHE A 190 6.31 -24.04 12.92
CA PHE A 190 4.97 -23.72 13.41
C PHE A 190 4.79 -22.25 13.75
N TYR A 191 5.78 -21.64 14.41
CA TYR A 191 5.78 -20.21 14.71
C TYR A 191 5.68 -19.37 13.45
N VAL A 192 6.52 -19.64 12.44
CA VAL A 192 6.52 -18.91 11.17
C VAL A 192 5.21 -19.09 10.42
N ALA A 193 4.63 -20.29 10.40
CA ALA A 193 3.32 -20.51 9.79
C ALA A 193 2.23 -19.63 10.45
N ALA A 194 2.20 -19.60 11.78
CA ALA A 194 1.22 -18.81 12.54
C ALA A 194 1.39 -17.29 12.30
N VAL A 195 2.64 -16.79 12.39
CA VAL A 195 2.95 -15.38 12.19
C VAL A 195 2.64 -14.94 10.76
N THR A 196 2.99 -15.75 9.75
CA THR A 196 2.72 -15.43 8.34
C THR A 196 1.22 -15.29 8.08
N LEU A 197 0.39 -16.15 8.67
CA LEU A 197 -1.06 -16.06 8.55
C LEU A 197 -1.63 -14.85 9.28
N TYR A 198 -1.15 -14.59 10.50
CA TYR A 198 -1.56 -13.43 11.27
C TYR A 198 -1.23 -12.12 10.53
N ASN A 199 0.00 -11.99 10.02
CA ASN A 199 0.44 -10.83 9.24
C ASN A 199 -0.42 -10.63 7.99
N ASN A 200 -0.70 -11.70 7.25
CA ASN A 200 -1.55 -11.60 6.05
C ASN A 200 -2.99 -11.21 6.41
N LYS A 201 -3.56 -11.75 7.49
CA LYS A 201 -4.90 -11.38 7.98
C LYS A 201 -4.95 -9.90 8.39
N MET A 202 -3.93 -9.43 9.13
CA MET A 202 -3.82 -8.04 9.56
C MET A 202 -3.62 -7.10 8.37
N PHE A 203 -2.80 -7.48 7.39
CA PHE A 203 -2.59 -6.72 6.17
C PHE A 203 -3.91 -6.48 5.42
N VAL A 204 -4.68 -7.55 5.18
CA VAL A 204 -5.99 -7.44 4.53
C VAL A 204 -6.91 -6.52 5.32
N GLY A 205 -7.03 -6.71 6.64
CA GLY A 205 -7.93 -5.90 7.47
C GLY A 205 -7.58 -4.41 7.41
N ARG A 206 -6.28 -4.08 7.47
CA ARG A 206 -5.78 -2.71 7.34
C ARG A 206 -6.02 -2.12 5.96
N SER A 207 -5.79 -2.90 4.91
CA SER A 207 -6.03 -2.49 3.51
C SER A 207 -7.51 -2.16 3.28
N VAL A 208 -8.41 -3.04 3.73
CA VAL A 208 -9.86 -2.80 3.64
C VAL A 208 -10.28 -1.55 4.42
N ALA A 209 -9.83 -1.39 5.66
CA ALA A 209 -10.15 -0.22 6.48
C ALA A 209 -9.64 1.08 5.85
N ARG A 210 -8.41 1.07 5.30
CA ARG A 210 -7.82 2.23 4.63
C ARG A 210 -8.63 2.64 3.40
N HIS A 211 -9.02 1.67 2.58
CA HIS A 211 -9.82 1.94 1.39
C HIS A 211 -11.25 2.38 1.72
N ALA A 212 -11.85 1.87 2.82
CA ALA A 212 -13.14 2.36 3.31
C ALA A 212 -13.05 3.84 3.73
N LEU A 213 -12.04 4.19 4.51
CA LEU A 213 -11.82 5.56 4.98
C LEU A 213 -11.51 6.54 3.83
N GLN A 214 -10.73 6.11 2.83
CA GLN A 214 -10.47 6.94 1.64
C GLN A 214 -11.74 7.32 0.88
N ARG A 215 -12.71 6.39 0.79
CA ARG A 215 -13.98 6.65 0.10
C ARG A 215 -14.91 7.55 0.90
N GLU A 216 -14.89 7.45 2.21
CA GLU A 216 -15.63 8.36 3.08
C GLU A 216 -15.13 9.80 2.91
N ILE A 217 -13.82 10.01 2.89
CA ILE A 217 -13.21 11.32 2.60
C ILE A 217 -13.57 11.82 1.20
N GLU A 218 -13.50 10.96 0.19
CA GLU A 218 -13.88 11.33 -1.18
C GLU A 218 -15.36 11.75 -1.26
N THR A 219 -16.23 11.05 -0.53
CA THR A 219 -17.66 11.38 -0.45
C THR A 219 -17.89 12.72 0.26
N VAL A 220 -17.18 13.00 1.36
CA VAL A 220 -17.22 14.31 2.04
C VAL A 220 -16.76 15.42 1.10
N ASN A 221 -15.70 15.20 0.33
CA ASN A 221 -15.21 16.18 -0.64
C ASN A 221 -16.22 16.43 -1.77
N VAL A 222 -16.93 15.40 -2.22
CA VAL A 222 -18.02 15.56 -3.19
C VAL A 222 -19.15 16.39 -2.57
N PHE A 223 -19.56 16.13 -1.34
CA PHE A 223 -20.59 16.93 -0.67
C PHE A 223 -20.17 18.37 -0.41
N LEU A 224 -18.90 18.61 -0.02
CA LEU A 224 -18.37 19.96 0.13
C LEU A 224 -18.38 20.69 -1.21
N ARG A 225 -17.97 20.02 -2.28
CA ARG A 225 -18.02 20.56 -3.63
C ARG A 225 -19.46 20.83 -4.09
N GLU A 226 -20.40 19.93 -3.83
CA GLU A 226 -21.82 20.12 -4.14
C GLU A 226 -22.44 21.23 -3.28
N TYR A 227 -21.96 21.45 -2.06
CA TYR A 227 -22.35 22.60 -1.25
C TYR A 227 -21.77 23.91 -1.80
N GLU A 228 -20.52 23.91 -2.25
CA GLU A 228 -19.90 25.05 -2.93
C GLU A 228 -20.59 25.37 -4.28
N GLU A 229 -21.00 24.34 -5.02
CA GLU A 229 -21.67 24.48 -6.33
C GLU A 229 -23.18 24.75 -6.19
N GLY A 230 -23.82 24.21 -5.14
CA GLY A 230 -25.28 24.23 -4.91
C GLY A 230 -25.77 25.27 -3.89
N SER A 231 -24.90 25.82 -3.03
CA SER A 231 -25.25 27.00 -2.24
C SER A 231 -25.38 28.21 -3.17
N SER A 232 -26.41 29.03 -2.95
CA SER A 232 -26.60 30.30 -3.66
C SER A 232 -25.52 31.33 -3.33
N ASP A 233 -24.69 31.04 -2.34
CA ASP A 233 -23.85 32.00 -1.67
C ASP A 233 -22.48 32.04 -2.36
N TRP A 234 -22.13 33.23 -2.85
CA TRP A 234 -20.86 33.44 -3.51
C TRP A 234 -19.75 33.52 -2.49
N LEU A 235 -18.86 32.52 -2.48
CA LEU A 235 -17.70 32.51 -1.61
C LEU A 235 -16.64 33.53 -2.09
N TRP A 236 -16.09 34.27 -1.14
CA TRP A 236 -15.01 35.24 -1.35
C TRP A 236 -14.04 35.21 -0.17
N SER A 237 -12.78 35.57 -0.42
CA SER A 237 -11.78 35.81 0.62
C SER A 237 -10.94 37.04 0.27
N ILE A 238 -10.49 37.75 1.30
CA ILE A 238 -9.61 38.92 1.17
C ILE A 238 -8.33 38.69 1.97
N TYR A 239 -7.25 39.36 1.56
CA TYR A 239 -6.06 39.53 2.38
C TYR A 239 -6.33 40.55 3.50
N GLY A 240 -5.49 40.56 4.54
CA GLY A 240 -5.63 41.50 5.67
C GLY A 240 -5.53 42.98 5.29
N ASN A 241 -5.11 43.31 4.07
CA ASN A 241 -5.09 44.66 3.51
C ASN A 241 -6.35 45.02 2.69
N GLY A 242 -7.38 44.15 2.68
CA GLY A 242 -8.65 44.35 1.98
C GLY A 242 -8.67 43.92 0.52
N ILE A 243 -7.54 43.47 -0.05
CA ILE A 243 -7.46 43.01 -1.45
C ILE A 243 -8.11 41.64 -1.58
N VAL A 244 -8.90 41.43 -2.64
CA VAL A 244 -9.52 40.11 -2.90
C VAL A 244 -8.45 39.07 -3.18
N ARG A 245 -8.45 38.00 -2.38
CA ARG A 245 -7.57 36.83 -2.53
C ARG A 245 -8.20 35.80 -3.46
N SER A 246 -9.47 35.46 -3.22
CA SER A 246 -10.23 34.53 -4.07
C SER A 246 -11.69 34.94 -4.14
N ALA A 247 -12.34 34.66 -5.27
CA ALA A 247 -13.77 34.85 -5.47
C ALA A 247 -14.30 33.68 -6.30
N SER A 248 -15.51 33.19 -6.00
CA SER A 248 -16.12 32.11 -6.76
C SER A 248 -16.36 32.54 -8.23
N PRO A 249 -16.26 31.62 -9.21
CA PRO A 249 -16.50 31.95 -10.62
C PRO A 249 -17.88 32.59 -10.88
N ARG A 250 -18.87 32.24 -10.05
CA ARG A 250 -20.22 32.79 -10.11
C ARG A 250 -20.30 34.23 -9.61
N MET A 251 -19.52 34.58 -8.58
CA MET A 251 -19.38 35.98 -8.14
C MET A 251 -18.80 36.85 -9.26
N LEU A 252 -17.72 36.36 -9.88
CA LEU A 252 -17.03 37.03 -10.98
C LEU A 252 -17.94 37.23 -12.19
N SER A 253 -18.74 36.21 -12.55
CA SER A 253 -19.70 36.32 -13.65
C SER A 253 -20.82 37.31 -13.37
N VAL A 254 -21.33 37.38 -12.13
CA VAL A 254 -22.35 38.35 -11.71
C VAL A 254 -21.80 39.77 -11.67
N MET A 255 -20.56 39.94 -11.19
CA MET A 255 -19.86 41.23 -11.18
C MET A 255 -19.33 41.64 -12.56
N ARG A 256 -19.34 40.73 -13.55
CA ARG A 256 -18.77 40.93 -14.90
C ARG A 256 -17.28 41.31 -14.86
N LEU A 257 -16.53 40.75 -13.90
CA LEU A 257 -15.10 40.98 -13.74
C LEU A 257 -14.34 39.65 -13.89
N SER A 258 -13.12 39.70 -14.43
CA SER A 258 -12.19 38.57 -14.36
C SER A 258 -11.48 38.52 -13.01
N LEU A 259 -10.97 37.36 -12.62
CA LEU A 259 -10.25 37.19 -11.36
C LEU A 259 -9.03 38.15 -11.27
N GLU A 260 -8.30 38.32 -12.38
CA GLU A 260 -7.16 39.23 -12.47
C GLU A 260 -7.56 40.70 -12.24
N GLN A 261 -8.74 41.11 -12.72
CA GLN A 261 -9.25 42.45 -12.47
C GLN A 261 -9.65 42.64 -11.00
N VAL A 262 -10.35 41.67 -10.40
CA VAL A 262 -10.82 41.76 -9.00
C VAL A 262 -9.67 41.77 -8.00
N GLN A 263 -8.57 41.06 -8.28
CA GLN A 263 -7.39 41.03 -7.41
C GLN A 263 -6.61 42.35 -7.36
N ASN A 264 -6.88 43.30 -8.26
CA ASN A 264 -6.24 44.62 -8.26
C ASN A 264 -6.98 45.67 -7.43
N TYR A 265 -8.16 45.35 -6.90
CA TYR A 265 -8.97 46.27 -6.11
C TYR A 265 -9.18 45.75 -4.69
N ARG A 266 -9.38 46.68 -3.76
CA ARG A 266 -9.91 46.32 -2.44
C ARG A 266 -11.39 46.04 -2.57
N LEU A 267 -11.88 45.03 -1.87
CA LEU A 267 -13.28 44.63 -1.96
C LEU A 267 -14.22 45.78 -1.56
N GLN A 268 -13.82 46.58 -0.57
CA GLN A 268 -14.54 47.79 -0.13
C GLN A 268 -14.56 48.93 -1.16
N ASP A 269 -13.61 48.96 -2.10
CA ASP A 269 -13.55 50.01 -3.13
C ASP A 269 -14.44 49.63 -4.33
N LEU A 270 -14.61 48.32 -4.56
CA LEU A 270 -15.54 47.80 -5.57
C LEU A 270 -17.00 47.90 -5.13
N LEU A 271 -17.26 47.89 -3.83
CA LEU A 271 -18.58 47.77 -3.25
C LEU A 271 -18.89 48.98 -2.39
N THR A 272 -19.89 49.75 -2.78
CA THR A 272 -20.31 50.93 -2.01
C THR A 272 -21.33 50.53 -0.96
N THR A 273 -21.08 50.89 0.30
CA THR A 273 -22.04 50.75 1.39
C THR A 273 -23.13 51.80 1.26
N GLU A 274 -24.40 51.43 1.48
CA GLU A 274 -25.46 52.43 1.59
C GLU A 274 -25.48 52.98 3.03
N THR A 275 -25.41 54.31 3.16
CA THR A 275 -25.80 54.99 4.39
C THR A 275 -27.31 55.04 4.42
N ASP A 276 -27.92 54.36 5.39
CA ASP A 276 -29.36 54.41 5.62
C ASP A 276 -29.80 55.89 5.69
N THR A 277 -30.83 56.25 4.92
CA THR A 277 -31.46 57.58 4.97
C THR A 277 -31.97 57.95 6.36
N ASP A 278 -31.95 57.03 7.32
CA ASP A 278 -32.36 57.20 8.72
C ASP A 278 -31.19 57.37 9.73
N ASN A 279 -30.01 57.78 9.27
CA ASN A 279 -28.90 58.29 10.12
C ASN A 279 -28.42 57.33 11.23
N ARG A 280 -28.50 56.01 11.00
CA ARG A 280 -27.78 55.02 11.81
C ARG A 280 -26.47 54.67 11.12
N PRO A 281 -25.32 54.65 11.84
CA PRO A 281 -24.05 54.27 11.25
C PRO A 281 -24.05 52.74 11.02
N THR A 282 -24.53 52.29 9.87
CA THR A 282 -24.10 51.00 9.32
C THR A 282 -22.59 51.12 9.10
N GLY A 283 -21.80 50.46 9.95
CA GLY A 283 -20.34 50.51 9.85
C GLY A 283 -19.90 50.17 8.43
N ASP A 284 -19.02 50.99 7.87
CA ASP A 284 -18.52 50.78 6.51
C ASP A 284 -17.75 49.46 6.42
N LEU A 285 -17.78 48.79 5.26
CA LEU A 285 -17.08 47.54 5.02
C LEU A 285 -15.59 47.64 5.41
N ALA A 286 -14.99 48.80 5.17
CA ALA A 286 -13.62 49.12 5.55
C ALA A 286 -13.39 49.04 7.07
N SER A 287 -14.37 49.41 7.89
CA SER A 287 -14.28 49.36 9.36
C SER A 287 -14.31 47.93 9.89
N PHE A 288 -15.12 47.05 9.30
CA PHE A 288 -15.13 45.62 9.64
C PHE A 288 -13.81 44.95 9.26
N PHE A 289 -13.25 45.29 8.09
CA PHE A 289 -11.97 44.73 7.64
C PHE A 289 -10.79 45.24 8.47
N LEU A 290 -10.71 46.54 8.75
CA LEU A 290 -9.65 47.12 9.58
C LEU A 290 -9.70 46.60 11.03
N GLY A 291 -10.90 46.43 11.58
CA GLY A 291 -11.10 45.92 12.94
C GLY A 291 -10.98 44.40 13.06
N GLY A 292 -10.88 43.67 11.94
CA GLY A 292 -10.94 42.20 11.94
C GLY A 292 -12.24 41.67 12.57
N LEU A 293 -13.36 42.38 12.37
CA LEU A 293 -14.66 42.08 12.98
C LEU A 293 -15.51 41.19 12.05
N SER A 294 -16.24 40.24 12.63
CA SER A 294 -17.26 39.48 11.88
C SER A 294 -18.50 40.32 11.63
N PHE A 295 -19.09 40.16 10.44
CA PHE A 295 -20.36 40.80 10.08
C PHE A 295 -21.23 39.85 9.27
N ARG A 296 -22.54 40.11 9.27
CA ARG A 296 -23.53 39.25 8.62
C ARG A 296 -24.59 40.07 7.90
N ASP A 297 -24.99 39.59 6.73
CA ASP A 297 -26.05 40.12 5.88
C ASP A 297 -25.92 41.64 5.65
N HIS A 298 -24.68 42.12 5.54
CA HIS A 298 -24.36 43.54 5.34
C HIS A 298 -24.61 43.90 3.87
N LEU A 299 -25.57 44.80 3.65
CA LEU A 299 -26.01 45.18 2.31
C LEU A 299 -25.00 46.14 1.67
N VAL A 300 -24.53 45.76 0.50
CA VAL A 300 -23.62 46.53 -0.33
C VAL A 300 -24.15 46.64 -1.74
N ARG A 301 -23.82 47.76 -2.37
CA ARG A 301 -24.19 48.06 -3.74
C ARG A 301 -22.97 47.88 -4.64
N TYR A 302 -23.19 47.22 -5.78
CA TYR A 302 -22.26 47.15 -6.88
C TYR A 302 -22.87 47.81 -8.11
N GLN A 303 -22.17 48.79 -8.67
CA GLN A 303 -22.64 49.50 -9.86
C GLN A 303 -21.81 49.12 -11.07
N THR A 304 -22.48 48.57 -12.09
CA THR A 304 -21.96 48.45 -13.45
C THR A 304 -22.52 49.60 -14.29
N ASN A 305 -21.88 49.95 -15.41
CA ASN A 305 -22.34 51.03 -16.30
C ASN A 305 -23.82 50.93 -16.71
N ASP A 306 -24.37 49.71 -16.78
CA ASP A 306 -25.74 49.47 -17.24
C ASP A 306 -26.73 49.12 -16.11
N GLU A 307 -26.26 48.69 -14.93
CA GLU A 307 -27.12 48.12 -13.88
C GLU A 307 -26.57 48.33 -12.46
N ILE A 308 -27.48 48.51 -11.50
CA ILE A 308 -27.18 48.49 -10.06
C ILE A 308 -27.57 47.12 -9.50
N LYS A 309 -26.65 46.47 -8.79
CA LYS A 309 -26.86 45.19 -8.12
C LYS A 309 -26.65 45.34 -6.62
N TRP A 310 -27.46 44.63 -5.84
CA TRP A 310 -27.42 44.60 -4.39
C TRP A 310 -26.96 43.24 -3.91
N PHE A 311 -25.99 43.22 -2.99
CA PHE A 311 -25.45 42.02 -2.40
C PHE A 311 -25.56 42.10 -0.88
N ALA A 312 -25.93 41.00 -0.24
CA ALA A 312 -25.80 40.85 1.21
C ALA A 312 -24.50 40.06 1.47
N LEU A 313 -23.56 40.68 2.17
CA LEU A 313 -22.28 40.06 2.50
C LEU A 313 -22.23 39.60 3.95
N THR A 314 -21.72 38.39 4.13
CA THR A 314 -21.37 37.84 5.44
C THR A 314 -19.88 37.52 5.43
N GLY A 315 -19.16 37.96 6.47
CA GLY A 315 -17.72 37.82 6.58
C GLY A 315 -17.31 37.39 7.98
N HIS A 316 -16.41 36.40 8.04
CA HIS A 316 -15.80 35.92 9.28
C HIS A 316 -14.28 36.05 9.19
N PRO A 317 -13.61 36.69 10.17
CA PRO A 317 -12.16 36.78 10.19
C PRO A 317 -11.56 35.39 10.44
N ILE A 318 -10.53 35.06 9.67
CA ILE A 318 -9.73 33.84 9.85
C ILE A 318 -8.38 34.29 10.38
N ALA A 319 -8.01 33.84 11.58
CA ALA A 319 -6.67 34.01 12.11
C ALA A 319 -5.79 32.87 11.56
N ASP A 320 -4.80 33.21 10.73
CA ASP A 320 -3.67 32.33 10.42
C ASP A 320 -2.66 32.36 11.58
#